data_AF-A0A402APL6-F1
#
_entry.id   AF-A0A402APL6-F1
#
_cell.length_a   1.000
_cell.length_b   1.000
_cell.length_c   1.000
_cell.angle_alpha   90.00
_cell.angle_beta   90.00
_cell.angle_gamma   90.00
#
_symmetry.space_group_name_H-M   'P 1'
#
loop_
_entity.id
_entity.type
_entity.pdbx_description
1 polymer ?
#
loop_
_entity_poly.entity_id
_entity_poly.type
_entity_poly.pdbx_seq_one_letter_code
_entity_poly.pdbx_strand_id
1 'polypeptide(L)'
;MQTIKTKKIPRNHVKAEATEKHPAQVEVYYEDVVVGNWRTIKFSGALPARRVNELLNRVDKLQEAVKFAREEANNHDITEQKVGSAILNYLFS
;
A
#
# COMPACT_ATOMS: atom_id res chain seq x y z
N MET A 1 -7.94 3.04 18.21
CA MET A 1 -9.14 3.82 18.56
C MET A 1 -10.24 3.42 17.59
N GLN A 2 -11.39 2.99 18.09
CA GLN A 2 -12.56 2.68 17.28
C GLN A 2 -13.61 3.73 17.59
N THR A 3 -14.24 4.31 16.57
CA THR A 3 -15.32 5.29 16.72
C THR A 3 -16.58 4.75 16.09
N ILE A 4 -17.71 4.97 16.76
CA ILE A 4 -19.02 4.53 16.29
C ILE A 4 -19.60 5.58 15.34
N LYS A 5 -20.29 5.13 14.28
CA LYS A 5 -21.11 5.98 13.42
C LYS A 5 -22.57 5.73 13.76
N THR A 6 -23.30 6.78 14.13
CA THR A 6 -24.75 6.74 14.34
C THR A 6 -25.49 7.36 13.16
N LYS A 7 -26.73 6.95 12.96
CA LYS A 7 -27.66 7.54 12.00
C LYS A 7 -29.01 7.74 12.69
N LYS A 8 -29.59 8.92 12.50
CA LYS A 8 -30.93 9.25 12.97
C LYS A 8 -31.98 8.60 12.09
N ILE A 9 -32.82 7.75 12.68
CA ILE A 9 -33.96 7.12 12.02
C ILE A 9 -35.24 7.75 12.58
N PRO A 10 -36.09 8.37 11.73
CA PRO A 10 -37.36 8.91 12.20
C PRO A 10 -38.32 7.77 12.53
N ARG A 11 -38.85 7.77 13.74
CA ARG A 11 -39.93 6.87 14.17
C ARG A 11 -41.15 7.67 14.61
N ASN A 12 -42.32 7.13 14.31
CA ASN A 12 -43.61 7.66 14.72
C ASN A 12 -43.91 7.18 16.15
N HIS A 13 -44.10 8.10 17.10
CA HIS A 13 -44.78 7.80 18.36
C HIS A 13 -46.17 8.43 18.34
N VAL A 14 -47.19 7.58 18.50
CA VAL A 14 -48.57 8.02 18.68
C VAL A 14 -48.73 8.37 20.17
N LYS A 15 -48.81 9.67 20.49
CA LYS A 15 -48.97 10.13 21.88
C LYS A 15 -50.39 9.94 22.40
N ALA A 16 -51.37 10.03 21.51
CA ALA A 16 -52.77 9.81 21.80
C ALA A 16 -53.41 9.09 20.61
N GLU A 17 -54.07 7.96 20.90
CA GLU A 17 -54.81 7.19 19.89
C GLU A 17 -56.02 7.99 19.38
N ALA A 18 -56.41 7.72 18.13
CA ALA A 18 -57.56 8.40 17.54
C ALA A 18 -58.84 8.05 18.32
N THR A 19 -59.60 9.07 18.72
CA THR A 19 -60.95 8.89 19.25
C THR A 19 -61.96 9.27 18.17
N GLU A 20 -63.22 8.86 18.32
CA GLU A 20 -64.28 9.05 17.33
C GLU A 20 -64.46 10.52 16.88
N LYS A 21 -64.03 11.48 17.71
CA LYS A 21 -64.14 12.91 17.44
C LYS A 21 -62.82 13.61 17.09
N HIS A 22 -61.64 13.02 17.38
CA HIS A 22 -60.35 13.71 17.24
C HIS A 22 -59.28 12.83 16.58
N PRO A 23 -58.50 13.37 15.61
CA PRO A 23 -57.45 12.63 14.95
C PRO A 23 -56.28 12.33 15.89
N ALA A 24 -55.55 11.24 15.62
CA ALA A 24 -54.39 10.84 16.41
C ALA A 24 -53.30 11.92 16.40
N GLN A 25 -52.76 12.23 17.57
CA GLN A 25 -51.62 13.13 17.69
C GLN A 25 -50.33 12.35 17.54
N VAL A 26 -49.67 12.55 16.40
CA VAL A 26 -48.42 11.87 16.04
C VAL A 26 -47.26 12.86 16.15
N GLU A 27 -46.23 12.47 16.88
CA GLU A 27 -44.94 13.16 16.85
C GLU A 27 -43.86 12.25 16.27
N VAL A 28 -43.04 12.82 15.38
CA VAL A 28 -41.87 12.15 14.83
C VAL A 28 -40.69 12.47 15.73
N TYR A 29 -40.08 11.44 16.30
CA TYR A 29 -38.81 11.58 17.02
C TYR A 29 -37.70 10.81 16.29
N TYR A 30 -36.47 11.29 16.45
CA TYR A 30 -35.31 10.72 15.82
C TYR A 30 -34.56 9.82 16.81
N GLU A 31 -34.45 8.54 16.48
CA GLU A 31 -33.64 7.59 17.25
C GLU A 31 -32.24 7.49 16.62
N ASP A 32 -31.19 7.70 17.42
CA ASP A 32 -29.81 7.51 16.99
C ASP A 32 -29.46 6.02 17.02
N VAL A 33 -29.45 5.38 15.85
CA VAL A 33 -29.09 3.96 15.71
C VAL A 33 -27.63 3.84 15.27
N VAL A 34 -26.86 2.97 15.93
CA VAL A 34 -25.48 2.65 15.53
C VAL A 34 -25.52 1.89 14.20
N VAL A 35 -24.93 2.47 13.16
CA VAL A 35 -24.94 1.91 11.80
C VAL A 35 -23.61 1.26 11.40
N GLY A 36 -22.55 1.46 12.19
CA GLY A 36 -21.27 0.81 11.94
C GLY A 36 -20.13 1.41 12.75
N ASN A 37 -18.95 0.79 12.62
CA ASN A 37 -17.75 1.18 13.34
C ASN A 37 -16.66 1.60 12.36
N TRP A 38 -15.92 2.64 12.69
CA TRP A 38 -14.69 3.04 11.99
C TRP A 38 -13.48 2.64 12.82
N ARG A 39 -12.46 2.13 12.14
CA ARG A 39 -11.17 1.81 12.75
C ARG A 39 -10.05 2.45 11.95
N THR A 40 -9.33 3.37 12.59
CA THR A 40 -8.07 3.88 12.04
C THR A 40 -6.94 2.96 12.50
N ILE A 41 -6.23 2.36 11.54
CA ILE A 41 -5.01 1.59 11.79
C ILE A 41 -3.84 2.50 11.43
N LYS A 42 -3.02 2.84 12.43
CA LYS A 42 -1.77 3.59 12.21
C LYS A 42 -0.64 2.58 12.02
N PHE A 43 0.02 2.64 10.88
CA PHE A 43 1.24 1.87 10.63
C PHE A 43 2.47 2.69 11.02
N SER A 44 3.49 2.04 11.55
CA SER A 44 4.80 2.63 11.81
C SER A 44 5.83 1.92 10.94
N GLY A 45 6.76 2.69 10.37
CA GLY A 45 7.93 2.16 9.66
C GLY A 45 9.06 1.72 10.60
N ALA A 46 8.83 1.76 11.92
CA ALA A 46 9.83 1.33 12.89
C ALA A 46 10.15 -0.16 12.71
N LEU A 47 11.41 -0.44 12.39
CA LEU A 47 11.95 -1.79 12.30
C LEU A 47 12.83 -2.05 13.54
N PRO A 48 12.87 -3.30 14.05
CA PRO A 48 13.80 -3.66 15.11
C PRO A 48 15.23 -3.34 14.68
N ALA A 49 16.04 -2.79 15.58
CA ALA A 49 17.44 -2.41 15.30
C ALA A 49 18.24 -3.57 14.67
N ARG A 50 18.00 -4.81 15.15
CA ARG A 50 18.58 -6.03 14.56
C ARG A 50 18.28 -6.17 13.06
N ARG A 51 17.04 -5.93 12.65
CA ARG A 51 16.61 -6.05 11.25
C ARG A 51 17.24 -4.96 10.38
N VAL A 52 17.35 -3.75 10.91
CA VAL A 52 18.03 -2.64 10.23
C VAL A 52 19.50 -2.99 9.99
N ASN A 53 20.21 -3.46 11.02
CA ASN A 53 21.62 -3.87 10.89
C ASN A 53 21.82 -5.03 9.91
N GLU A 54 20.91 -6.01 9.90
CA GLU A 54 20.94 -7.10 8.93
C GLU A 54 20.83 -6.58 7.49
N LEU A 55 19.90 -5.65 7.24
CA LEU A 55 19.71 -5.07 5.91
C LEU A 55 20.90 -4.22 5.48
N LEU A 56 21.46 -3.41 6.38
CA LEU A 56 22.67 -2.63 6.10
C LEU A 56 23.84 -3.53 5.70
N ASN A 57 24.10 -4.59 6.47
CA ASN A 57 25.17 -5.55 6.15
C ASN A 57 24.97 -6.24 4.79
N ARG A 58 23.71 -6.51 4.38
CA ARG A 58 23.42 -7.09 3.06
C ARG A 58 23.67 -6.09 1.93
N VAL A 59 23.32 -4.83 2.15
CA VAL A 59 23.55 -3.75 1.19
C VAL A 59 25.05 -3.53 1.00
N ASP A 60 25.84 -3.51 2.07
CA ASP A 60 27.29 -3.31 1.98
C ASP A 60 27.96 -4.43 1.18
N LYS A 61 27.64 -5.69 1.48
CA LYS A 61 28.13 -6.86 0.73
C LYS A 61 27.79 -6.78 -0.76
N LEU A 62 26.57 -6.34 -1.08
CA LEU A 62 26.14 -6.19 -2.46
C LEU A 62 26.95 -5.08 -3.17
N GLN A 63 27.17 -3.95 -2.49
CA GLN A 63 27.96 -2.86 -3.06
C GLN A 63 29.41 -3.29 -3.33
N GLU A 64 30.04 -4.01 -2.41
CA GLU A 64 31.39 -4.56 -2.60
C GLU A 64 31.45 -5.50 -3.81
N ALA A 65 30.51 -6.44 -3.91
CA ALA A 65 30.45 -7.37 -5.03
C ALA A 65 30.26 -6.65 -6.38
N VAL A 66 29.41 -5.63 -6.43
CA VAL A 66 29.20 -4.84 -7.66
C VAL A 66 30.45 -4.04 -8.04
N LYS A 67 31.14 -3.44 -7.07
CA LYS A 67 32.40 -2.72 -7.32
C LYS A 67 33.44 -3.66 -7.91
N PHE A 68 33.64 -4.82 -7.28
CA PHE A 68 34.55 -5.85 -7.76
C PHE A 68 34.20 -6.29 -9.19
N ALA A 69 32.93 -6.60 -9.47
CA ALA A 69 32.51 -7.00 -10.81
C ALA A 69 32.74 -5.90 -11.87
N ARG A 70 32.60 -4.63 -11.51
CA ARG A 70 32.90 -3.49 -12.40
C ARG A 70 34.40 -3.34 -12.64
N GLU A 71 35.20 -3.51 -11.59
CA GLU A 71 36.66 -3.47 -11.71
C GLU A 71 37.16 -4.59 -12.64
N GLU A 72 36.66 -5.82 -12.46
CA GLU A 72 36.95 -6.96 -13.35
C GLU A 72 36.54 -6.67 -14.80
N ALA A 73 35.33 -6.13 -15.02
CA ALA A 73 34.86 -5.78 -16.35
C ALA A 73 35.70 -4.69 -17.02
N ASN A 74 36.17 -3.70 -16.25
CA ASN A 74 37.04 -2.63 -16.75
C ASN A 74 38.47 -3.10 -17.01
N ASN A 75 38.96 -4.07 -16.23
CA ASN A 75 40.29 -4.65 -16.38
C ASN A 75 40.36 -5.67 -17.54
N HIS A 76 39.22 -6.04 -18.12
CA HIS A 76 39.20 -6.86 -19.31
C HIS A 76 39.62 -6.02 -20.52
N ASP A 77 40.87 -6.16 -20.94
CA ASP A 77 41.38 -5.54 -22.16
C ASP A 77 40.66 -6.12 -23.39
N ILE A 78 39.68 -5.36 -23.90
CA ILE A 78 39.02 -5.66 -25.16
C ILE A 78 40.00 -5.27 -26.27
N THR A 79 40.70 -6.25 -26.82
CA THR A 79 41.46 -6.04 -28.06
C THR A 79 40.46 -5.81 -29.19
N GLU A 80 40.48 -4.63 -29.82
CA GLU A 80 39.67 -4.34 -31.00
C GLU A 80 40.08 -5.31 -32.13
N GLN A 81 39.27 -6.33 -32.39
CA GLN A 81 39.48 -7.23 -33.51
C GLN A 81 38.68 -6.75 -34.72
N LYS A 82 39.38 -6.34 -35.79
CA LYS A 82 38.76 -6.09 -37.09
C LYS A 82 38.44 -7.40 -37.79
N VAL A 83 37.40 -8.09 -37.32
CA VAL A 83 36.92 -9.37 -37.86
C VAL A 83 36.27 -9.26 -39.24
N GLY A 84 35.92 -8.04 -39.68
CA GLY A 84 35.24 -7.80 -40.95
C GLY A 84 36.00 -8.35 -42.15
N SER A 85 37.31 -8.14 -42.23
CA SER A 85 38.13 -8.66 -43.33
C SER A 85 38.19 -10.20 -43.34
N ALA A 86 38.35 -10.83 -42.17
CA ALA A 86 38.39 -12.28 -42.05
C ALA A 86 37.06 -12.93 -42.48
N ILE A 87 35.93 -12.33 -42.10
CA ILE A 87 34.59 -12.82 -42.44
C ILE A 87 34.28 -12.62 -43.92
N LEU A 88 34.54 -11.42 -44.47
CA LEU A 88 34.27 -11.14 -45.88
C LEU A 88 35.19 -11.95 -46.80
N ASN A 89 36.45 -12.15 -46.42
CA ASN A 89 37.37 -13.01 -47.16
C ASN A 89 36.91 -14.47 -47.20
N TYR A 90 36.33 -15.00 -46.12
CA TYR A 90 35.77 -16.36 -46.11
C TYR A 90 34.46 -16.48 -46.91
N LEU A 91 33.62 -15.43 -46.91
CA LEU A 91 32.33 -15.42 -47.60
C LEU A 91 32.45 -15.22 -49.11
N PHE A 92 33.46 -14.47 -49.56
CA PHE A 92 33.69 -14.16 -50.98
C PHE A 92 34.82 -14.98 -51.61
N SER A 93 35.40 -15.94 -50.89
CA SER A 93 36.35 -16.93 -51.41
C SER A 93 35.67 -18.14 -52.04
#